data_AF-A0A9D9LJB4-F1
#
_entry.id   AF-A0A9D9LJB4-F1
#
_cell.length_a   1.000
_cell.length_b   1.000
_cell.length_c   1.000
_cell.angle_alpha   90.00
_cell.angle_beta   90.00
_cell.angle_gamma   90.00
#
_symmetry.space_group_name_H-M   'P 1'
#
loop_
_entity.id
_entity.type
_entity.pdbx_description
1 polymer ?
#
loop_
_entity_poly.entity_id
_entity_poly.type
_entity_poly.pdbx_seq_one_letter_code
_entity_poly.pdbx_strand_id
1 'polypeptide(L)'
;IYDKDEKLLLSTETNEKTATFKLEGVHLWHARRDPYLYCCEVEIKAGDEVVDSVCSRFGVRSFEIDPERGFILNGEEYPLHGVSRHQDRLGVGNALTHEHHIEDMDLICEVGANTIRLAHYQHDQFFYDLCDERGMVVWAEIPYISKHLPGGRENTISQMKELITQNYNHPSIVVWGLSNEITMNGEDEDLISNHVELNDLCHEMDKTRLTTIACVSMCSIDSKYNKIPDVISYNHYFGWYGGDTSMNGPWFDNFHAKYPNIPIGVSEYGCEALNWHTSNPTQGDYTEEYQAYYHEELIKQLFTRKYIWSTHVWNMFDFGADARAEGGENGQNHKGLVTMDRKYKKDSFYAYKAWLSDEPFVHLAGKRYIDRVEDVTKVTVYSNLPEVELFANGESLGKKTAEDHFFYFDVPNKGETKLVAKAGELTDESVIRKVDEMNQDYVLKEKGAVLNWFDVDAPEGRYSLNDKISDIMQSFRGKLWFIGMGLKIKKMMSAGKTDAKKASGFELSEGVMQMMGGFTVLRLTSMMGMMNVSFTKEELLKMNKKLNRIKKPKSLLKK
;
A
#
# COMPACT_ATOMS: atom_id res chain seq x y z
N ILE A 1 -36.41 -16.96 4.08
CA ILE A 1 -34.96 -17.25 3.91
C ILE A 1 -34.83 -18.30 2.83
N TYR A 2 -34.09 -17.96 1.78
CA TYR A 2 -33.79 -18.82 0.64
C TYR A 2 -32.32 -19.20 0.64
N ASP A 3 -32.00 -20.39 0.14
CA ASP A 3 -30.63 -20.77 -0.17
C ASP A 3 -30.14 -20.14 -1.48
N LYS A 4 -28.90 -20.44 -1.88
CA LYS A 4 -28.28 -19.90 -3.09
C LYS A 4 -28.97 -20.33 -4.40
N ASP A 5 -29.75 -21.40 -4.36
CA ASP A 5 -30.48 -21.95 -5.50
C ASP A 5 -31.95 -21.49 -5.48
N GLU A 6 -32.23 -20.41 -4.72
CA GLU A 6 -33.55 -19.79 -4.54
C GLU A 6 -34.60 -20.73 -3.93
N LYS A 7 -34.18 -21.80 -3.26
CA LYS A 7 -35.09 -22.70 -2.57
C LYS A 7 -35.43 -22.14 -1.19
N LEU A 8 -36.73 -22.06 -0.90
CA LEU A 8 -37.22 -21.64 0.41
C LEU A 8 -36.79 -22.65 1.49
N LEU A 9 -36.05 -22.16 2.49
CA LEU A 9 -35.61 -22.96 3.64
C LEU A 9 -36.50 -22.74 4.86
N LEU A 10 -36.76 -21.47 5.18
CA LEU A 10 -37.50 -21.06 6.38
C LEU A 10 -38.37 -19.85 6.06
N SER A 11 -39.59 -19.83 6.60
CA SER A 11 -40.54 -18.72 6.51
C SER A 11 -41.33 -18.59 7.81
N THR A 12 -41.79 -17.39 8.11
CA THR A 12 -42.74 -17.12 9.20
C THR A 12 -43.60 -15.92 8.81
N GLU A 13 -44.78 -15.81 9.41
CA GLU A 13 -45.67 -14.66 9.24
C GLU A 13 -45.95 -14.06 10.62
N THR A 14 -45.85 -12.73 10.75
CA THR A 14 -45.98 -12.03 12.03
C THR A 14 -46.37 -10.56 11.81
N ASN A 15 -47.04 -9.97 12.82
CA ASN A 15 -47.29 -8.54 12.89
C ASN A 15 -46.18 -7.77 13.63
N GLU A 16 -45.20 -8.49 14.19
CA GLU A 16 -44.03 -7.91 14.85
C GLU A 16 -42.99 -7.47 13.82
N LYS A 17 -42.21 -6.44 14.15
CA LYS A 17 -41.13 -5.93 13.29
C LYS A 17 -39.84 -6.75 13.37
N THR A 18 -39.85 -7.83 14.14
CA THR A 18 -38.71 -8.71 14.36
C THR A 18 -39.13 -10.17 14.24
N ALA A 19 -38.27 -10.96 13.61
CA ALA A 19 -38.41 -12.40 13.51
C ALA A 19 -37.05 -13.06 13.71
N THR A 20 -37.03 -14.20 14.41
CA THR A 20 -35.81 -14.95 14.68
C THR A 20 -35.93 -16.34 14.08
N PHE A 21 -34.94 -16.72 13.29
CA PHE A 21 -34.85 -18.03 12.66
C PHE A 21 -33.69 -18.83 13.27
N LYS A 22 -33.90 -20.12 13.46
CA LYS A 22 -32.82 -21.08 13.74
C LYS A 22 -32.56 -21.86 12.46
N LEU A 23 -31.41 -21.62 11.83
CA LEU A 23 -30.98 -22.35 10.64
C LEU A 23 -30.10 -23.53 11.08
N GLU A 24 -30.58 -24.76 10.86
CA GLU A 24 -29.82 -25.99 11.14
C GLU A 24 -28.95 -26.34 9.93
N GLY A 25 -27.75 -26.88 10.17
CA GLY A 25 -26.85 -27.30 9.08
C GLY A 25 -26.40 -26.13 8.18
N VAL A 26 -26.11 -24.98 8.77
CA VAL A 26 -25.71 -23.76 8.05
C VAL A 26 -24.51 -24.02 7.14
N HIS A 27 -24.62 -23.54 5.90
CA HIS A 27 -23.48 -23.38 5.01
C HIS A 27 -22.83 -22.04 5.30
N LEU A 28 -21.65 -22.06 5.91
CA LEU A 28 -20.97 -20.84 6.35
C LEU A 28 -20.46 -20.04 5.15
N TRP A 29 -20.56 -18.72 5.23
CA TRP A 29 -19.75 -17.84 4.39
C TRP A 29 -18.31 -17.94 4.89
N HIS A 30 -17.42 -18.43 4.04
CA HIS A 30 -16.03 -18.72 4.39
C HIS A 30 -15.08 -17.98 3.44
N ALA A 31 -15.36 -16.69 3.22
CA ALA A 31 -14.56 -15.81 2.38
C ALA A 31 -14.27 -16.46 1.01
N ARG A 32 -13.06 -16.32 0.47
CA ARG A 32 -12.70 -16.83 -0.86
C ARG A 32 -12.76 -18.35 -0.99
N ARG A 33 -12.69 -19.09 0.14
CA ARG A 33 -12.77 -20.55 0.12
C ARG A 33 -14.18 -21.02 -0.26
N ASP A 34 -15.19 -20.34 0.25
CA ASP A 34 -16.60 -20.67 0.01
C ASP A 34 -17.52 -19.48 0.37
N PRO A 35 -17.72 -18.50 -0.54
CA PRO A 35 -18.47 -17.27 -0.26
C PRO A 35 -19.99 -17.49 -0.32
N TYR A 36 -20.50 -18.44 0.46
CA TYR A 36 -21.90 -18.82 0.41
C TYR A 36 -22.84 -17.71 0.92
N LEU A 37 -23.87 -17.38 0.13
CA LEU A 37 -24.87 -16.36 0.46
C LEU A 37 -26.28 -16.95 0.47
N TYR A 38 -27.06 -16.54 1.47
CA TYR A 38 -28.50 -16.72 1.55
C TYR A 38 -29.21 -15.41 1.14
N CYS A 39 -30.51 -15.45 0.81
CA CYS A 39 -31.37 -14.24 0.78
C CYS A 39 -32.42 -14.30 1.89
N CYS A 40 -32.57 -13.18 2.59
CA CYS A 40 -33.72 -12.91 3.45
C CYS A 40 -34.68 -11.97 2.72
N GLU A 41 -35.87 -12.47 2.40
CA GLU A 41 -36.97 -11.68 1.85
C GLU A 41 -37.99 -11.39 2.95
N VAL A 42 -38.47 -10.15 2.98
CA VAL A 42 -39.54 -9.69 3.85
C VAL A 42 -40.62 -9.09 2.97
N GLU A 43 -41.83 -9.64 3.08
CA GLU A 43 -43.02 -9.16 2.38
C GLU A 43 -43.96 -8.46 3.37
N ILE A 44 -44.54 -7.34 2.96
CA ILE A 44 -45.65 -6.69 3.67
C ILE A 44 -46.94 -7.12 2.98
N LYS A 45 -47.90 -7.62 3.76
CA LYS A 45 -49.21 -8.07 3.24
C LYS A 45 -50.36 -7.20 3.72
N ALA A 46 -51.30 -6.93 2.83
CA ALA A 46 -52.61 -6.33 3.14
C ALA A 46 -53.70 -7.39 2.92
N GLY A 47 -54.02 -8.16 3.96
CA GLY A 47 -54.81 -9.38 3.80
C GLY A 47 -53.95 -10.48 3.15
N ASP A 48 -54.42 -11.08 2.06
CA ASP A 48 -53.69 -12.12 1.32
C ASP A 48 -52.78 -11.54 0.21
N GLU A 49 -52.83 -10.22 -0.03
CA GLU A 49 -52.07 -9.54 -1.09
C GLU A 49 -50.72 -9.02 -0.56
N VAL A 50 -49.62 -9.36 -1.23
CA VAL A 50 -48.30 -8.77 -1.00
C VAL A 50 -48.27 -7.38 -1.63
N VAL A 51 -48.08 -6.34 -0.81
CA VAL A 51 -48.10 -4.93 -1.23
C VAL A 51 -46.71 -4.30 -1.31
N ASP A 52 -45.72 -4.90 -0.66
CA ASP A 52 -44.32 -4.47 -0.70
C ASP A 52 -43.39 -5.65 -0.37
N SER A 53 -42.16 -5.62 -0.87
CA SER A 53 -41.17 -6.68 -0.63
C SER A 53 -39.75 -6.14 -0.70
N VAL A 54 -38.89 -6.58 0.23
CA VAL A 54 -37.44 -6.33 0.18
C VAL A 54 -36.69 -7.65 0.36
N CYS A 55 -35.67 -7.89 -0.48
CA CYS A 55 -34.69 -8.97 -0.27
C CYS A 55 -33.32 -8.37 0.05
N SER A 56 -32.62 -8.97 0.98
CA SER A 56 -31.22 -8.68 1.27
C SER A 56 -30.44 -9.99 1.36
N ARG A 57 -29.30 -10.05 0.67
CA ARG A 57 -28.37 -11.18 0.79
C ARG A 57 -27.59 -11.08 2.08
N PHE A 58 -27.23 -12.22 2.65
CA PHE A 58 -26.39 -12.29 3.84
C PHE A 58 -25.59 -13.59 3.88
N GLY A 59 -24.47 -13.56 4.61
CA GLY A 59 -23.62 -14.72 4.87
C GLY A 59 -23.52 -14.99 6.36
N VAL A 60 -23.51 -16.27 6.76
CA VAL A 60 -23.35 -16.65 8.17
C VAL A 60 -21.89 -16.97 8.44
N ARG A 61 -21.26 -16.20 9.33
CA ARG A 61 -19.85 -16.32 9.70
C ARG A 61 -19.60 -15.74 11.08
N SER A 62 -18.56 -16.21 11.74
CA SER A 62 -17.94 -15.55 12.90
C SER A 62 -16.49 -15.21 12.59
N PHE A 63 -15.97 -14.18 13.23
CA PHE A 63 -14.56 -13.84 13.11
C PHE A 63 -14.01 -13.28 14.42
N GLU A 64 -12.71 -13.34 14.58
CA GLU A 64 -11.96 -12.76 15.70
C GLU A 64 -10.69 -12.11 15.16
N ILE A 65 -10.22 -11.06 15.84
CA ILE A 65 -8.91 -10.47 15.58
C ILE A 65 -8.07 -10.66 16.83
N ASP A 66 -7.24 -11.70 16.81
CA ASP A 66 -6.36 -12.07 17.91
C ASP A 66 -5.03 -11.32 17.77
N PRO A 67 -4.50 -10.72 18.85
CA PRO A 67 -3.29 -9.90 18.77
C PRO A 67 -2.02 -10.72 18.46
N GLU A 68 -2.00 -12.04 18.63
CA GLU A 68 -0.84 -12.89 18.31
C GLU A 68 -1.06 -13.73 17.05
N ARG A 69 -2.29 -14.22 16.85
CA ARG A 69 -2.65 -15.12 15.76
C ARG A 69 -3.19 -14.40 14.52
N GLY A 70 -3.46 -13.09 14.63
CA GLY A 70 -4.03 -12.28 13.56
C GLY A 70 -5.52 -12.55 13.36
N PHE A 71 -5.98 -12.47 12.11
CA PHE A 71 -7.38 -12.66 11.77
C PHE A 71 -7.78 -14.15 11.75
N ILE A 72 -8.93 -14.44 12.34
CA ILE A 72 -9.53 -15.77 12.43
C ILE A 72 -10.93 -15.71 11.84
N LEU A 73 -11.25 -16.61 10.91
CA LEU A 73 -12.57 -16.75 10.30
C LEU A 73 -13.13 -18.14 10.61
N ASN A 74 -14.35 -18.19 11.16
CA ASN A 74 -15.04 -19.44 11.49
C ASN A 74 -14.20 -20.42 12.35
N GLY A 75 -13.33 -19.87 13.22
CA GLY A 75 -12.44 -20.64 14.11
C GLY A 75 -11.08 -21.02 13.51
N GLU A 76 -10.82 -20.70 12.25
CA GLU A 76 -9.55 -20.99 11.56
C GLU A 76 -8.72 -19.73 11.29
N GLU A 77 -7.40 -19.83 11.38
CA GLU A 77 -6.50 -18.74 10.96
C GLU A 77 -6.73 -18.43 9.48
N TYR A 78 -7.00 -17.16 9.18
CA TYR A 78 -7.24 -16.67 7.82
C TYR A 78 -6.49 -15.35 7.61
N PRO A 79 -5.16 -15.40 7.41
CA PRO A 79 -4.32 -14.19 7.33
C PRO A 79 -4.82 -13.23 6.24
N LEU A 80 -5.03 -11.96 6.59
CA LEU A 80 -5.58 -10.98 5.66
C LEU A 80 -4.46 -10.22 4.92
N HIS A 81 -4.28 -10.57 3.65
CA HIS A 81 -3.34 -9.91 2.76
C HIS A 81 -4.08 -9.40 1.53
N GLY A 82 -3.97 -8.09 1.29
CA GLY A 82 -4.66 -7.50 0.16
C GLY A 82 -4.29 -6.07 -0.08
N VAL A 83 -5.27 -5.32 -0.57
CA VAL A 83 -5.05 -4.03 -1.25
C VAL A 83 -6.09 -3.02 -0.81
N SER A 84 -5.76 -1.74 -0.95
CA SER A 84 -6.76 -0.68 -0.94
C SER A 84 -7.28 -0.43 -2.36
N ARG A 85 -8.47 0.16 -2.50
CA ARG A 85 -9.04 0.52 -3.80
C ARG A 85 -9.79 1.85 -3.72
N HIS A 86 -9.48 2.80 -4.62
CA HIS A 86 -10.28 4.01 -4.83
C HIS A 86 -11.38 3.81 -5.89
N GLN A 87 -12.46 4.60 -5.83
CA GLN A 87 -13.61 4.45 -6.72
C GLN A 87 -13.55 5.29 -8.01
N ASP A 88 -12.37 5.50 -8.55
CA ASP A 88 -12.17 6.24 -9.79
C ASP A 88 -11.40 5.46 -10.86
N ARG A 89 -11.48 5.98 -12.08
CA ARG A 89 -10.85 5.41 -13.26
C ARG A 89 -10.52 6.50 -14.28
N LEU A 90 -9.44 6.29 -15.04
CA LEU A 90 -8.99 7.24 -16.05
C LEU A 90 -10.10 7.55 -17.05
N GLY A 91 -10.30 8.84 -17.33
CA GLY A 91 -11.27 9.32 -18.32
C GLY A 91 -12.72 9.44 -17.83
N VAL A 92 -13.10 8.80 -16.73
CA VAL A 92 -14.48 8.83 -16.20
C VAL A 92 -14.58 9.34 -14.76
N GLY A 93 -13.44 9.58 -14.09
CA GLY A 93 -13.43 9.96 -12.68
C GLY A 93 -14.11 8.88 -11.85
N ASN A 94 -14.99 9.28 -10.93
CA ASN A 94 -15.78 8.36 -10.11
C ASN A 94 -17.16 7.99 -10.70
N ALA A 95 -17.46 8.39 -11.94
CA ALA A 95 -18.69 7.98 -12.64
C ALA A 95 -18.55 6.57 -13.21
N LEU A 96 -18.37 5.59 -12.34
CA LEU A 96 -18.13 4.20 -12.71
C LEU A 96 -19.42 3.47 -13.12
N THR A 97 -19.28 2.50 -14.02
CA THR A 97 -20.35 1.53 -14.34
C THR A 97 -20.11 0.23 -13.58
N HIS A 98 -21.08 -0.67 -13.59
CA HIS A 98 -20.92 -2.00 -12.99
C HIS A 98 -19.79 -2.79 -13.64
N GLU A 99 -19.55 -2.65 -14.95
CA GLU A 99 -18.44 -3.30 -15.64
C GLU A 99 -17.08 -2.83 -15.09
N HIS A 100 -16.94 -1.56 -14.74
CA HIS A 100 -15.72 -1.06 -14.09
C HIS A 100 -15.53 -1.69 -12.70
N HIS A 101 -16.62 -1.87 -11.94
CA HIS A 101 -16.58 -2.53 -10.64
C HIS A 101 -16.20 -4.02 -10.75
N ILE A 102 -16.76 -4.72 -11.74
CA ILE A 102 -16.45 -6.13 -12.02
C ILE A 102 -14.98 -6.29 -12.40
N GLU A 103 -14.47 -5.48 -13.33
CA GLU A 103 -13.07 -5.58 -13.76
C GLU A 103 -12.10 -5.27 -12.61
N ASP A 104 -12.39 -4.25 -11.80
CA ASP A 104 -11.59 -3.96 -10.60
C ASP A 104 -11.57 -5.18 -9.66
N MET A 105 -12.73 -5.81 -9.41
CA MET A 105 -12.84 -7.00 -8.57
C MET A 105 -12.11 -8.21 -9.17
N ASP A 106 -12.21 -8.44 -10.48
CA ASP A 106 -11.55 -9.55 -11.15
C ASP A 106 -10.02 -9.42 -11.07
N LEU A 107 -9.47 -8.20 -11.24
CA LEU A 107 -8.04 -7.94 -11.06
C LEU A 107 -7.59 -8.15 -9.60
N ILE A 108 -8.42 -7.77 -8.62
CA ILE A 108 -8.15 -8.02 -7.20
C ILE A 108 -8.20 -9.52 -6.87
N CYS A 109 -9.14 -10.27 -7.46
CA CYS A 109 -9.18 -11.72 -7.33
C CYS A 109 -7.95 -12.38 -7.97
N GLU A 110 -7.53 -11.89 -9.14
CA GLU A 110 -6.40 -12.42 -9.89
C GLU A 110 -5.07 -12.24 -9.15
N VAL A 111 -4.84 -11.08 -8.53
CA VAL A 111 -3.64 -10.86 -7.71
C VAL A 111 -3.60 -11.74 -6.46
N GLY A 112 -4.74 -12.35 -6.10
CA GLY A 112 -4.83 -13.26 -4.96
C GLY A 112 -5.21 -12.57 -3.64
N ALA A 113 -5.55 -11.29 -3.64
CA ALA A 113 -5.96 -10.59 -2.42
C ALA A 113 -7.19 -11.27 -1.76
N ASN A 114 -7.23 -11.32 -0.43
CA ASN A 114 -8.38 -11.83 0.33
C ASN A 114 -9.01 -10.78 1.25
N THR A 115 -8.43 -9.58 1.31
CA THR A 115 -9.00 -8.41 1.99
C THR A 115 -8.92 -7.16 1.11
N ILE A 116 -9.91 -6.28 1.25
CA ILE A 116 -9.93 -4.98 0.59
C ILE A 116 -10.21 -3.89 1.62
N ARG A 117 -9.36 -2.87 1.64
CA ARG A 117 -9.67 -1.60 2.31
C ARG A 117 -10.32 -0.64 1.32
N LEU A 118 -11.60 -0.35 1.52
CA LEU A 118 -12.38 0.56 0.68
C LEU A 118 -12.23 2.00 1.19
N ALA A 119 -11.05 2.52 0.90
CA ALA A 119 -10.59 3.84 1.31
C ALA A 119 -11.10 4.95 0.34
N HIS A 120 -11.45 6.15 0.78
CA HIS A 120 -11.51 6.67 2.15
C HIS A 120 -12.94 7.08 2.50
N TYR A 121 -13.92 6.31 2.05
CA TYR A 121 -15.33 6.69 2.08
C TYR A 121 -16.19 5.47 1.80
N GLN A 122 -17.51 5.62 1.95
CA GLN A 122 -18.44 4.62 1.48
C GLN A 122 -18.33 4.41 -0.03
N HIS A 123 -18.21 3.15 -0.45
CA HIS A 123 -18.23 2.74 -1.86
C HIS A 123 -19.65 2.40 -2.35
N ASP A 124 -19.77 2.16 -3.65
CA ASP A 124 -21.00 1.70 -4.29
C ASP A 124 -21.49 0.35 -3.72
N GLN A 125 -22.81 0.21 -3.55
CA GLN A 125 -23.45 -1.02 -3.06
C GLN A 125 -23.11 -2.24 -3.92
N PHE A 126 -23.05 -2.07 -5.24
CA PHE A 126 -22.71 -3.14 -6.16
C PHE A 126 -21.27 -3.63 -5.95
N PHE A 127 -20.35 -2.78 -5.50
CA PHE A 127 -18.99 -3.23 -5.17
C PHE A 127 -18.95 -4.02 -3.85
N TYR A 128 -19.75 -3.64 -2.85
CA TYR A 128 -19.89 -4.45 -1.63
C TYR A 128 -20.56 -5.80 -1.91
N ASP A 129 -21.56 -5.82 -2.79
CA ASP A 129 -22.17 -7.05 -3.32
C ASP A 129 -21.13 -7.97 -3.96
N LEU A 130 -20.25 -7.42 -4.80
CA LEU A 130 -19.12 -8.17 -5.38
C LEU A 130 -18.16 -8.68 -4.28
N CYS A 131 -17.89 -7.89 -3.24
CA CYS A 131 -17.07 -8.35 -2.12
C CYS A 131 -17.69 -9.56 -1.40
N ASP A 132 -19.01 -9.55 -1.18
CA ASP A 132 -19.73 -10.66 -0.57
C ASP A 132 -19.64 -11.92 -1.45
N GLU A 133 -19.91 -11.76 -2.76
CA GLU A 133 -19.92 -12.84 -3.75
C GLU A 133 -18.54 -13.45 -3.99
N ARG A 134 -17.49 -12.63 -3.99
CA ARG A 134 -16.11 -13.08 -4.23
C ARG A 134 -15.37 -13.45 -2.96
N GLY A 135 -16.02 -13.31 -1.80
CA GLY A 135 -15.44 -13.75 -0.53
C GLY A 135 -14.36 -12.83 0.01
N MET A 136 -14.44 -11.53 -0.26
CA MET A 136 -13.49 -10.54 0.23
C MET A 136 -13.80 -10.15 1.67
N VAL A 137 -12.77 -10.00 2.50
CA VAL A 137 -12.90 -9.47 3.86
C VAL A 137 -12.64 -7.96 3.84
N VAL A 138 -13.63 -7.16 4.20
CA VAL A 138 -13.67 -5.72 3.90
C VAL A 138 -13.50 -4.87 5.15
N TRP A 139 -12.65 -3.85 5.00
CA TRP A 139 -12.64 -2.64 5.81
C TRP A 139 -13.39 -1.54 5.05
N ALA A 140 -14.47 -1.02 5.63
CA ALA A 140 -15.19 0.15 5.12
C ALA A 140 -15.02 1.35 6.07
N GLU A 141 -14.86 2.57 5.55
CA GLU A 141 -14.57 3.76 6.37
C GLU A 141 -15.30 5.03 5.91
N ILE A 142 -15.32 6.04 6.77
CA ILE A 142 -15.81 7.39 6.45
C ILE A 142 -14.64 8.33 6.06
N PRO A 143 -14.88 9.42 5.32
CA PRO A 143 -13.85 10.39 4.92
C PRO A 143 -13.46 11.36 6.05
N TYR A 144 -13.33 10.86 7.27
CA TYR A 144 -12.74 11.60 8.36
C TYR A 144 -11.21 11.47 8.27
N ILE A 145 -10.58 12.39 7.52
CA ILE A 145 -9.23 12.19 7.01
C ILE A 145 -8.32 13.42 7.17
N SER A 146 -7.02 13.18 7.35
CA SER A 146 -5.89 14.13 7.36
C SER A 146 -5.89 15.20 8.45
N LYS A 147 -6.99 15.92 8.64
CA LYS A 147 -7.08 17.03 9.57
C LYS A 147 -8.45 17.07 10.23
N HIS A 148 -8.46 17.09 11.56
CA HIS A 148 -9.67 17.37 12.33
C HIS A 148 -10.18 18.80 12.06
N LEU A 149 -11.47 18.91 11.73
CA LEU A 149 -12.10 20.18 11.33
C LEU A 149 -13.08 20.66 12.40
N PRO A 150 -12.98 21.92 12.86
CA PRO A 150 -14.03 22.54 13.65
C PRO A 150 -15.36 22.52 12.90
N GLY A 151 -16.42 22.04 13.55
CA GLY A 151 -17.75 21.89 12.94
C GLY A 151 -17.92 20.66 12.04
N GLY A 152 -16.90 19.82 11.87
CA GLY A 152 -16.99 18.57 11.10
C GLY A 152 -17.69 17.42 11.83
N ARG A 153 -17.79 17.50 13.17
CA ARG A 153 -18.28 16.42 14.04
C ARG A 153 -19.63 15.83 13.62
N GLU A 154 -20.64 16.68 13.45
CA GLU A 154 -21.99 16.24 13.06
C GLU A 154 -21.97 15.46 11.74
N ASN A 155 -21.14 15.91 10.78
CA ASN A 155 -20.99 15.22 9.51
C ASN A 155 -20.26 13.87 9.65
N THR A 156 -19.25 13.74 10.52
CA THR A 156 -18.61 12.44 10.79
C THR A 156 -19.62 11.43 11.36
N ILE A 157 -20.47 11.87 12.28
CA ILE A 157 -21.52 11.05 12.90
C ILE A 157 -22.58 10.64 11.87
N SER A 158 -23.04 11.60 11.05
CA SER A 158 -24.02 11.32 9.99
C SER A 158 -23.50 10.28 9.01
N GLN A 159 -22.28 10.47 8.48
CA GLN A 159 -21.70 9.55 7.51
C GLN A 159 -21.45 8.16 8.11
N MET A 160 -21.06 8.06 9.39
CA MET A 160 -20.91 6.76 10.05
C MET A 160 -22.25 6.05 10.20
N LYS A 161 -23.31 6.77 10.60
CA LYS A 161 -24.67 6.21 10.67
C LYS A 161 -25.14 5.71 9.31
N GLU A 162 -24.93 6.49 8.25
CA GLU A 162 -25.28 6.12 6.88
C GLU A 162 -24.51 4.89 6.42
N LEU A 163 -23.19 4.88 6.62
CA LEU A 163 -22.32 3.76 6.29
C LEU A 163 -22.78 2.46 6.96
N ILE A 164 -22.97 2.46 8.28
CA ILE A 164 -23.40 1.26 9.01
C ILE A 164 -24.80 0.84 8.58
N THR A 165 -25.76 1.77 8.51
CA THR A 165 -27.16 1.45 8.20
C THR A 165 -27.31 0.83 6.81
N GLN A 166 -26.62 1.39 5.82
CA GLN A 166 -26.73 0.93 4.43
C GLN A 166 -25.94 -0.35 4.17
N ASN A 167 -24.92 -0.65 4.98
CA ASN A 167 -23.98 -1.74 4.72
C ASN A 167 -24.00 -2.84 5.79
N TYR A 168 -24.93 -2.78 6.76
CA TYR A 168 -24.99 -3.72 7.89
C TYR A 168 -25.08 -5.18 7.46
N ASN A 169 -25.77 -5.47 6.36
CA ASN A 169 -26.06 -6.84 5.93
C ASN A 169 -24.92 -7.50 5.15
N HIS A 170 -23.92 -6.73 4.69
CA HIS A 170 -22.81 -7.27 3.90
C HIS A 170 -21.92 -8.18 4.76
N PRO A 171 -21.91 -9.53 4.54
CA PRO A 171 -21.06 -10.43 5.29
C PRO A 171 -19.57 -10.13 5.14
N SER A 172 -19.15 -9.54 4.02
CA SER A 172 -17.76 -9.19 3.73
C SER A 172 -17.18 -8.18 4.72
N ILE A 173 -17.98 -7.22 5.20
CA ILE A 173 -17.48 -6.18 6.11
C ILE A 173 -17.25 -6.76 7.50
N VAL A 174 -16.07 -6.51 8.06
CA VAL A 174 -15.68 -6.97 9.42
C VAL A 174 -15.22 -5.83 10.33
N VAL A 175 -14.76 -4.72 9.76
CA VAL A 175 -14.33 -3.54 10.52
C VAL A 175 -14.88 -2.24 9.95
N TRP A 176 -15.22 -1.31 10.86
CA TRP A 176 -15.59 0.07 10.55
C TRP A 176 -14.43 1.02 10.85
N GLY A 177 -13.89 1.67 9.81
CA GLY A 177 -12.82 2.64 9.94
C GLY A 177 -13.32 4.01 10.38
N LEU A 178 -12.87 4.45 11.56
CA LEU A 178 -13.32 5.71 12.15
C LEU A 178 -12.67 6.93 11.47
N SER A 179 -11.40 6.81 11.07
CA SER A 179 -10.65 7.89 10.43
C SER A 179 -9.34 7.41 9.78
N ASN A 180 -8.73 8.28 8.97
CA ASN A 180 -7.44 8.06 8.32
C ASN A 180 -6.48 9.24 8.52
N GLU A 181 -5.26 8.97 8.98
CA GLU A 181 -4.18 9.96 9.15
C GLU A 181 -4.58 11.24 9.89
N ILE A 182 -5.56 11.17 10.78
CA ILE A 182 -6.24 12.37 11.27
C ILE A 182 -5.37 13.29 12.13
N THR A 183 -4.29 12.73 12.68
CA THR A 183 -3.32 13.40 13.54
C THR A 183 -2.14 14.03 12.78
N MET A 184 -2.19 14.15 11.44
CA MET A 184 -1.11 14.81 10.66
C MET A 184 -0.82 16.24 11.17
N ASN A 185 -1.84 16.92 11.72
CA ASN A 185 -1.72 18.26 12.28
C ASN A 185 -1.61 18.30 13.81
N GLY A 186 -1.40 17.15 14.45
CA GLY A 186 -1.43 16.98 15.90
C GLY A 186 -2.75 16.40 16.41
N GLU A 187 -2.77 16.07 17.69
CA GLU A 187 -3.95 15.60 18.41
C GLU A 187 -4.40 16.64 19.44
N ASP A 188 -5.72 16.81 19.60
CA ASP A 188 -6.33 17.63 20.63
C ASP A 188 -7.52 16.91 21.29
N GLU A 189 -8.08 17.50 22.35
CA GLU A 189 -9.17 16.88 23.12
C GLU A 189 -10.46 16.73 22.31
N ASP A 190 -10.74 17.63 21.36
CA ASP A 190 -11.94 17.58 20.51
C ASP A 190 -11.84 16.40 19.53
N LEU A 191 -10.68 16.22 18.89
CA LEU A 191 -10.38 15.07 18.05
C LEU A 191 -10.58 13.77 18.82
N ILE A 192 -10.01 13.65 20.02
CA ILE A 192 -10.12 12.44 20.86
C ILE A 192 -11.59 12.18 21.23
N SER A 193 -12.31 13.21 21.68
CA SER A 193 -13.74 13.09 22.01
C SER A 193 -14.58 12.67 20.80
N ASN A 194 -14.28 13.16 19.60
CA ASN A 194 -14.99 12.77 18.38
C ASN A 194 -14.77 11.28 18.05
N HIS A 195 -13.57 10.75 18.31
CA HIS A 195 -13.30 9.33 18.08
C HIS A 195 -13.98 8.43 19.08
N VAL A 196 -14.03 8.84 20.36
CA VAL A 196 -14.80 8.10 21.38
C VAL A 196 -16.27 8.06 20.98
N GLU A 197 -16.86 9.18 20.57
CA GLU A 197 -18.25 9.24 20.13
C GLU A 197 -18.54 8.37 18.90
N LEU A 198 -17.64 8.38 17.91
CA LEU A 198 -17.76 7.50 16.73
C LEU A 198 -17.61 6.02 17.09
N ASN A 199 -16.68 5.69 17.99
CA ASN A 199 -16.47 4.32 18.44
C ASN A 199 -17.70 3.79 19.18
N ASP A 200 -18.21 4.57 20.14
CA ASP A 200 -19.42 4.25 20.90
C ASP A 200 -20.63 4.08 19.98
N LEU A 201 -20.78 4.96 18.97
CA LEU A 201 -21.82 4.87 17.96
C LEU A 201 -21.73 3.57 17.15
N CYS A 202 -20.53 3.18 16.71
CA CYS A 202 -20.33 1.92 15.98
C CYS A 202 -20.77 0.73 16.83
N HIS A 203 -20.34 0.67 18.09
CA HIS A 203 -20.69 -0.41 19.02
C HIS A 203 -22.17 -0.40 19.46
N GLU A 204 -22.82 0.76 19.46
CA GLU A 204 -24.26 0.90 19.68
C GLU A 204 -25.06 0.31 18.51
N MET A 205 -24.69 0.68 17.28
CA MET A 205 -25.41 0.30 16.07
C MET A 205 -25.08 -1.11 15.59
N ASP A 206 -23.85 -1.56 15.76
CA ASP A 206 -23.36 -2.85 15.29
C ASP A 206 -22.50 -3.57 16.32
N LYS A 207 -23.13 -4.49 17.05
CA LYS A 207 -22.47 -5.34 18.05
C LYS A 207 -21.74 -6.55 17.45
N THR A 208 -21.74 -6.68 16.12
CA THR A 208 -21.23 -7.86 15.41
C THR A 208 -19.91 -7.59 14.69
N ARG A 209 -19.44 -6.35 14.68
CA ARG A 209 -18.21 -5.91 14.02
C ARG A 209 -17.33 -5.09 14.94
N LEU A 210 -16.07 -4.95 14.54
CA LEU A 210 -15.06 -4.21 15.29
C LEU A 210 -14.82 -2.82 14.67
N THR A 211 -14.24 -1.90 15.43
CA THR A 211 -13.79 -0.60 14.94
C THR A 211 -12.30 -0.59 14.66
N THR A 212 -11.87 0.24 13.71
CA THR A 212 -10.45 0.44 13.42
C THR A 212 -10.12 1.87 13.00
N ILE A 213 -8.82 2.17 12.89
CA ILE A 213 -8.26 3.44 12.43
C ILE A 213 -7.00 3.19 11.60
N ALA A 214 -6.74 4.10 10.66
CA ALA A 214 -5.48 4.18 9.93
C ALA A 214 -4.62 5.33 10.47
N CYS A 215 -3.56 5.01 11.22
CA CYS A 215 -2.67 5.99 11.82
C CYS A 215 -1.62 6.50 10.83
N VAL A 216 -1.38 7.81 10.80
CA VAL A 216 -0.26 8.37 10.02
C VAL A 216 1.08 7.86 10.57
N SER A 217 2.05 7.63 9.69
CA SER A 217 3.38 7.09 10.04
C SER A 217 4.09 7.79 11.21
N MET A 218 3.85 9.09 11.43
CA MET A 218 4.50 9.90 12.46
C MET A 218 3.72 9.93 13.78
N CYS A 219 2.52 9.35 13.84
CA CYS A 219 1.72 9.29 15.05
C CYS A 219 2.46 8.46 16.10
N SER A 220 2.62 9.02 17.31
CA SER A 220 3.26 8.30 18.41
C SER A 220 2.49 7.03 18.72
N ILE A 221 3.22 5.92 18.88
CA ILE A 221 2.62 4.64 19.31
C ILE A 221 1.97 4.75 20.69
N ASP A 222 2.40 5.72 21.52
CA ASP A 222 1.84 6.02 22.85
C ASP A 222 0.58 6.91 22.83
N SER A 223 0.13 7.36 21.64
CA SER A 223 -1.01 8.26 21.53
C SER A 223 -2.27 7.68 22.19
N LYS A 224 -3.08 8.55 22.81
CA LYS A 224 -4.40 8.18 23.34
C LYS A 224 -5.34 7.73 22.22
N TYR A 225 -5.19 8.29 21.02
CA TYR A 225 -5.95 7.95 19.83
C TYR A 225 -5.87 6.45 19.50
N ASN A 226 -4.69 5.84 19.64
CA ASN A 226 -4.44 4.43 19.36
C ASN A 226 -5.15 3.46 20.32
N LYS A 227 -5.78 3.95 21.39
CA LYS A 227 -6.41 3.13 22.45
C LYS A 227 -7.94 3.16 22.40
N ILE A 228 -8.51 3.86 21.41
CA ILE A 228 -9.96 4.05 21.28
C ILE A 228 -10.61 2.88 20.54
N PRO A 229 -10.18 2.51 19.31
CA PRO A 229 -10.83 1.45 18.56
C PRO A 229 -10.41 0.06 19.05
N ASP A 230 -11.14 -0.97 18.60
CA ASP A 230 -10.87 -2.36 18.96
C ASP A 230 -9.53 -2.86 18.40
N VAL A 231 -9.20 -2.47 17.15
CA VAL A 231 -7.94 -2.81 16.46
C VAL A 231 -7.38 -1.59 15.74
N ILE A 232 -6.07 -1.54 15.51
CA ILE A 232 -5.46 -0.40 14.81
C ILE A 232 -4.62 -0.86 13.62
N SER A 233 -4.37 0.07 12.70
CA SER A 233 -3.39 -0.10 11.64
C SER A 233 -2.59 1.17 11.42
N TYR A 234 -1.37 1.03 10.89
CA TYR A 234 -0.50 2.16 10.55
C TYR A 234 -0.26 2.25 9.05
N ASN A 235 -0.20 3.50 8.56
CA ASN A 235 0.23 3.85 7.22
C ASN A 235 1.74 4.09 7.24
N HIS A 236 2.52 3.14 6.71
CA HIS A 236 3.98 3.23 6.67
C HIS A 236 4.55 3.18 5.26
N TYR A 237 5.43 4.14 5.00
CA TYR A 237 6.08 4.33 3.70
C TYR A 237 7.60 4.33 3.83
N PHE A 238 8.15 3.57 4.81
CA PHE A 238 9.59 3.42 4.96
C PHE A 238 10.16 2.71 3.74
N GLY A 239 11.10 3.37 3.06
CA GLY A 239 11.56 2.97 1.73
C GLY A 239 10.89 3.72 0.58
N TRP A 240 10.01 4.70 0.84
CA TRP A 240 9.48 5.62 -0.20
C TRP A 240 9.52 7.09 0.22
N TYR A 241 8.84 7.46 1.31
CA TYR A 241 8.86 8.81 1.89
C TYR A 241 9.96 8.95 2.95
N GLY A 242 11.16 8.48 2.62
CA GLY A 242 12.29 8.39 3.55
C GLY A 242 12.35 7.01 4.21
N GLY A 243 13.24 6.85 5.19
CA GLY A 243 13.55 5.55 5.78
C GLY A 243 14.10 4.53 4.78
N ASP A 244 14.13 3.27 5.19
CA ASP A 244 14.58 2.13 4.39
C ASP A 244 13.53 1.03 4.42
N THR A 245 13.42 0.21 3.37
CA THR A 245 12.43 -0.88 3.33
C THR A 245 12.60 -1.86 4.48
N SER A 246 13.82 -2.02 5.00
CA SER A 246 14.12 -2.90 6.14
C SER A 246 13.60 -2.41 7.50
N MET A 247 13.05 -1.19 7.57
CA MET A 247 12.49 -0.64 8.82
C MET A 247 11.07 -1.13 9.14
N ASN A 248 10.33 -1.62 8.14
CA ASN A 248 8.90 -1.93 8.31
C ASN A 248 8.69 -3.05 9.33
N GLY A 249 9.29 -4.23 9.12
CA GLY A 249 9.15 -5.37 10.04
C GLY A 249 9.55 -5.03 11.48
N PRO A 250 10.77 -4.50 11.73
CA PRO A 250 11.22 -4.12 13.07
C PRO A 250 10.34 -3.05 13.75
N TRP A 251 9.73 -2.15 12.99
CA TRP A 251 8.81 -1.17 13.57
C TRP A 251 7.57 -1.85 14.15
N PHE A 252 6.97 -2.77 13.40
CA PHE A 252 5.81 -3.54 13.87
C PHE A 252 6.18 -4.48 15.03
N ASP A 253 7.38 -5.07 15.02
CA ASP A 253 7.87 -5.89 16.13
C ASP A 253 7.96 -5.06 17.43
N ASN A 254 8.43 -3.81 17.32
CA ASN A 254 8.52 -2.90 18.46
C ASN A 254 7.13 -2.45 18.95
N PHE A 255 6.18 -2.18 18.04
CA PHE A 255 4.80 -1.88 18.43
C PHE A 255 4.20 -3.07 19.19
N HIS A 256 4.25 -4.26 18.60
CA HIS A 256 3.69 -5.49 19.15
C HIS A 256 4.28 -5.83 20.52
N ALA A 257 5.60 -5.74 20.66
CA ALA A 257 6.27 -5.99 21.95
C ALA A 257 5.83 -5.00 23.06
N LYS A 258 5.49 -3.77 22.70
CA LYS A 258 5.07 -2.73 23.66
C LYS A 258 3.58 -2.80 23.99
N TYR A 259 2.74 -3.18 23.02
CA TYR A 259 1.29 -3.28 23.15
C TYR A 259 0.78 -4.66 22.69
N PRO A 260 1.13 -5.74 23.40
CA PRO A 260 0.88 -7.11 22.93
C PRO A 260 -0.60 -7.51 22.89
N ASN A 261 -1.50 -6.67 23.40
CA ASN A 261 -2.94 -6.92 23.42
C ASN A 261 -3.71 -6.02 22.43
N ILE A 262 -3.02 -5.18 21.66
CA ILE A 262 -3.64 -4.35 20.63
C ILE A 262 -3.30 -4.97 19.28
N PRO A 263 -4.27 -5.60 18.58
CA PRO A 263 -4.01 -6.11 17.25
C PRO A 263 -3.59 -4.97 16.31
N ILE A 264 -2.42 -5.16 15.68
CA ILE A 264 -1.79 -4.16 14.83
C ILE A 264 -1.80 -4.62 13.37
N GLY A 265 -2.23 -3.75 12.46
CA GLY A 265 -2.25 -3.99 11.02
C GLY A 265 -1.45 -2.95 10.24
N VAL A 266 -1.39 -3.12 8.92
CA VAL A 266 -0.77 -2.18 7.98
C VAL A 266 -1.83 -1.71 7.00
N SER A 267 -2.41 -0.54 7.24
CA SER A 267 -3.53 -0.01 6.44
C SER A 267 -3.09 0.65 5.14
N GLU A 268 -1.83 1.08 5.08
CA GLU A 268 -1.19 1.54 3.84
C GLU A 268 0.30 1.25 3.87
N TYR A 269 0.80 0.72 2.76
CA TYR A 269 2.21 0.69 2.41
C TYR A 269 2.34 0.61 0.89
N GLY A 270 3.28 1.34 0.31
CA GLY A 270 3.39 1.41 -1.14
C GLY A 270 4.52 2.29 -1.64
N CYS A 271 4.81 2.15 -2.93
CA CYS A 271 5.86 2.86 -3.64
C CYS A 271 5.33 3.27 -5.01
N GLU A 272 5.66 4.48 -5.46
CA GLU A 272 5.27 4.97 -6.79
C GLU A 272 6.01 4.22 -7.89
N ALA A 273 5.37 3.97 -9.03
CA ALA A 273 6.01 3.53 -10.26
C ALA A 273 5.27 4.02 -11.51
N LEU A 274 6.05 4.47 -12.50
CA LEU A 274 5.59 4.80 -13.84
C LEU A 274 6.37 3.98 -14.87
N ASN A 275 6.39 4.44 -16.13
CA ASN A 275 7.15 3.82 -17.22
C ASN A 275 8.60 4.29 -17.27
N TRP A 276 9.28 4.26 -16.12
CA TRP A 276 10.71 4.56 -15.98
C TRP A 276 11.45 3.29 -15.62
N HIS A 277 12.70 3.17 -16.07
CA HIS A 277 13.48 1.94 -15.92
C HIS A 277 14.94 2.18 -15.58
N THR A 278 15.51 1.26 -14.79
CA THR A 278 16.92 1.31 -14.38
C THR A 278 17.46 -0.06 -13.98
N SER A 279 18.76 -0.30 -14.22
CA SER A 279 19.47 -1.45 -13.64
C SER A 279 19.96 -1.20 -12.21
N ASN A 280 19.83 0.03 -11.70
CA ASN A 280 20.22 0.44 -10.36
C ASN A 280 19.02 1.10 -9.64
N PRO A 281 18.00 0.31 -9.25
CA PRO A 281 16.77 0.84 -8.66
C PRO A 281 17.06 1.52 -7.33
N THR A 282 16.55 2.75 -7.18
CA THR A 282 16.77 3.59 -6.00
C THR A 282 15.53 4.37 -5.60
N GLN A 283 15.47 4.69 -4.32
CA GLN A 283 14.35 5.42 -3.74
C GLN A 283 14.13 6.77 -4.43
N GLY A 284 13.00 6.92 -5.14
CA GLY A 284 12.57 8.18 -5.73
C GLY A 284 12.85 8.35 -7.21
N ASP A 285 13.35 7.32 -7.89
CA ASP A 285 13.50 7.32 -9.36
C ASP A 285 12.20 6.99 -10.12
N TYR A 286 11.13 6.62 -9.40
CA TYR A 286 9.81 6.26 -9.94
C TYR A 286 9.82 5.06 -10.90
N THR A 287 10.88 4.25 -10.85
CA THR A 287 11.05 3.10 -11.74
C THR A 287 10.21 1.91 -11.29
N GLU A 288 9.75 1.13 -12.27
CA GLU A 288 9.02 -0.11 -12.02
C GLU A 288 9.88 -1.10 -11.22
N GLU A 289 11.19 -1.15 -11.49
CA GLU A 289 12.13 -2.03 -10.79
C GLU A 289 12.29 -1.66 -9.30
N TYR A 290 12.25 -0.37 -8.95
CA TYR A 290 12.30 0.02 -7.53
C TYR A 290 11.01 -0.31 -6.78
N GLN A 291 9.84 -0.11 -7.40
CA GLN A 291 8.56 -0.51 -6.80
C GLN A 291 8.48 -2.03 -6.62
N ALA A 292 8.94 -2.81 -7.61
CA ALA A 292 9.05 -4.27 -7.51
C ALA A 292 9.92 -4.68 -6.31
N TYR A 293 11.15 -4.17 -6.23
CA TYR A 293 12.04 -4.39 -5.07
C TYR A 293 11.40 -3.98 -3.74
N TYR A 294 10.72 -2.82 -3.70
CA TYR A 294 10.02 -2.37 -2.50
C TYR A 294 8.99 -3.40 -2.03
N HIS A 295 8.13 -3.88 -2.94
CA HIS A 295 7.09 -4.84 -2.58
C HIS A 295 7.64 -6.23 -2.25
N GLU A 296 8.69 -6.70 -2.93
CA GLU A 296 9.40 -7.93 -2.55
C GLU A 296 9.87 -7.88 -1.08
N GLU A 297 10.53 -6.78 -0.69
CA GLU A 297 11.01 -6.60 0.68
C GLU A 297 9.89 -6.51 1.71
N LEU A 298 8.77 -5.85 1.36
CA LEU A 298 7.63 -5.68 2.25
C LEU A 298 6.84 -6.99 2.41
N ILE A 299 6.65 -7.78 1.35
CA ILE A 299 6.03 -9.10 1.41
C ILE A 299 6.80 -9.99 2.39
N LYS A 300 8.12 -10.11 2.22
CA LYS A 300 9.00 -10.92 3.09
C LYS A 300 8.97 -10.52 4.56
N GLN A 301 8.65 -9.26 4.85
CA GLN A 301 8.55 -8.76 6.22
C GLN A 301 7.14 -8.90 6.79
N LEU A 302 6.11 -8.50 6.04
CA LEU A 302 4.77 -8.38 6.57
C LEU A 302 4.05 -9.74 6.57
N PHE A 303 4.18 -10.55 5.52
CA PHE A 303 3.42 -11.80 5.38
C PHE A 303 3.92 -12.90 6.31
N THR A 304 5.15 -12.76 6.83
CA THR A 304 5.75 -13.73 7.76
C THR A 304 5.45 -13.41 9.23
N ARG A 305 4.67 -12.37 9.53
CA ARG A 305 4.33 -11.92 10.89
C ARG A 305 2.86 -12.15 11.17
N LYS A 306 2.55 -13.29 11.81
CA LYS A 306 1.16 -13.71 12.09
C LYS A 306 0.35 -12.70 12.92
N TYR A 307 0.98 -11.98 13.84
CA TYR A 307 0.31 -10.99 14.69
C TYR A 307 -0.21 -9.78 13.89
N ILE A 308 0.28 -9.57 12.67
CA ILE A 308 -0.23 -8.52 11.79
C ILE A 308 -1.60 -8.98 11.27
N TRP A 309 -2.67 -8.39 11.80
CA TRP A 309 -4.02 -8.88 11.52
C TRP A 309 -4.46 -8.64 10.07
N SER A 310 -3.97 -7.57 9.45
CA SER A 310 -4.18 -7.30 8.02
C SER A 310 -3.07 -6.43 7.41
N THR A 311 -2.88 -6.58 6.10
CA THR A 311 -1.99 -5.74 5.29
C THR A 311 -2.70 -5.26 4.03
N HIS A 312 -2.75 -3.96 3.78
CA HIS A 312 -3.35 -3.35 2.59
C HIS A 312 -2.33 -2.53 1.80
N VAL A 313 -1.98 -3.02 0.61
CA VAL A 313 -1.17 -2.27 -0.36
C VAL A 313 -1.86 -0.94 -0.67
N TRP A 314 -1.09 0.14 -0.64
CA TRP A 314 -1.49 1.44 -1.14
C TRP A 314 -0.84 1.68 -2.50
N ASN A 315 -1.51 1.43 -3.63
CA ASN A 315 -2.93 1.04 -3.79
C ASN A 315 -3.03 -0.09 -4.83
N MET A 316 -4.21 -0.68 -5.03
CA MET A 316 -4.41 -1.63 -6.14
C MET A 316 -4.21 -0.94 -7.49
N PHE A 317 -4.77 0.27 -7.64
CA PHE A 317 -4.78 1.01 -8.89
C PHE A 317 -4.18 2.40 -8.71
N ASP A 318 -3.53 2.92 -9.75
CA ASP A 318 -3.26 4.35 -9.83
C ASP A 318 -4.59 5.11 -9.82
N PHE A 319 -4.60 6.32 -9.25
CA PHE A 319 -5.83 7.09 -9.04
C PHE A 319 -5.62 8.60 -9.14
N GLY A 320 -6.72 9.33 -9.35
CA GLY A 320 -6.74 10.78 -9.49
C GLY A 320 -6.43 11.50 -8.18
N ALA A 321 -5.40 12.35 -8.21
CA ALA A 321 -5.02 13.24 -7.13
C ALA A 321 -4.54 14.56 -7.73
N ASP A 322 -5.47 15.46 -8.07
CA ASP A 322 -5.24 16.66 -8.89
C ASP A 322 -4.12 17.59 -8.37
N ALA A 323 -3.91 17.60 -7.06
CA ALA A 323 -2.84 18.38 -6.43
C ALA A 323 -1.42 17.79 -6.62
N ARG A 324 -1.28 16.54 -7.08
CA ARG A 324 0.03 15.90 -7.28
C ARG A 324 0.69 16.38 -8.57
N ALA A 325 1.99 16.62 -8.49
CA ALA A 325 2.82 17.02 -9.62
C ALA A 325 4.22 16.40 -9.48
N GLU A 326 4.29 15.08 -9.66
CA GLU A 326 5.50 14.29 -9.45
C GLU A 326 5.59 13.13 -10.47
N GLY A 327 6.70 12.41 -10.52
CA GLY A 327 6.84 11.20 -11.35
C GLY A 327 6.81 11.40 -12.87
N GLY A 328 6.61 12.62 -13.37
CA GLY A 328 6.55 12.94 -14.80
C GLY A 328 5.14 12.99 -15.40
N GLU A 329 4.12 12.64 -14.62
CA GLU A 329 2.71 12.73 -14.97
C GLU A 329 1.93 13.35 -13.79
N ASN A 330 1.29 14.49 -14.02
CA ASN A 330 0.62 15.23 -12.95
C ASN A 330 -0.82 14.73 -12.73
N GLY A 331 -1.38 15.07 -11.57
CA GLY A 331 -2.78 14.85 -11.23
C GLY A 331 -3.11 13.41 -10.83
N GLN A 332 -2.10 12.56 -10.61
CA GLN A 332 -2.26 11.15 -10.26
C GLN A 332 -1.36 10.75 -9.09
N ASN A 333 -1.79 9.73 -8.37
CA ASN A 333 -0.97 8.91 -7.50
C ASN A 333 -0.69 7.59 -8.24
N HIS A 334 0.58 7.27 -8.44
CA HIS A 334 1.09 6.15 -9.24
C HIS A 334 1.61 4.98 -8.40
N LYS A 335 1.15 4.84 -7.15
CA LYS A 335 1.50 3.68 -6.30
C LYS A 335 0.71 2.42 -6.62
N GLY A 336 -0.18 2.45 -7.61
CA GLY A 336 -0.95 1.29 -8.02
C GLY A 336 -0.06 0.11 -8.39
N LEU A 337 -0.55 -1.10 -8.12
CA LEU A 337 -0.06 -2.33 -8.75
C LEU A 337 -0.49 -2.42 -10.21
N VAL A 338 -1.57 -1.72 -10.56
CA VAL A 338 -2.15 -1.64 -11.90
C VAL A 338 -2.38 -0.17 -12.28
N THR A 339 -2.27 0.17 -13.55
CA THR A 339 -2.50 1.53 -14.05
C THR A 339 -3.94 2.01 -13.85
N MET A 340 -4.14 3.34 -13.88
CA MET A 340 -5.43 3.98 -13.60
C MET A 340 -6.54 3.55 -14.58
N ASP A 341 -6.17 3.17 -15.81
CA ASP A 341 -7.07 2.67 -16.85
C ASP A 341 -7.28 1.14 -16.82
N ARG A 342 -6.68 0.44 -15.85
CA ARG A 342 -6.73 -1.02 -15.63
C ARG A 342 -6.04 -1.88 -16.71
N LYS A 343 -5.30 -1.27 -17.65
CA LYS A 343 -4.73 -2.01 -18.80
C LYS A 343 -3.35 -2.59 -18.58
N TYR A 344 -2.57 -2.07 -17.64
CA TYR A 344 -1.21 -2.54 -17.39
C TYR A 344 -1.03 -2.94 -15.94
N LYS A 345 -0.71 -4.22 -15.74
CA LYS A 345 -0.31 -4.81 -14.45
C LYS A 345 1.20 -4.61 -14.33
N LYS A 346 1.63 -3.83 -13.34
CA LYS A 346 3.05 -3.58 -13.07
C LYS A 346 3.71 -4.84 -12.53
N ASP A 347 5.03 -4.93 -12.60
CA ASP A 347 5.76 -6.12 -12.11
C ASP A 347 5.45 -6.44 -10.63
N SER A 348 5.21 -5.42 -9.80
CA SER A 348 4.78 -5.56 -8.41
C SER A 348 3.47 -6.34 -8.24
N PHE A 349 2.52 -6.28 -9.19
CA PHE A 349 1.30 -7.11 -9.19
C PHE A 349 1.66 -8.60 -9.14
N TYR A 350 2.64 -9.00 -9.95
CA TYR A 350 3.02 -10.41 -10.07
C TYR A 350 3.83 -10.89 -8.87
N ALA A 351 4.55 -10.02 -8.17
CA ALA A 351 5.18 -10.35 -6.90
C ALA A 351 4.14 -10.76 -5.84
N TYR A 352 3.01 -10.04 -5.75
CA TYR A 352 1.88 -10.43 -4.88
C TYR A 352 1.17 -11.68 -5.37
N LYS A 353 0.90 -11.78 -6.69
CA LYS A 353 0.25 -12.96 -7.27
C LYS A 353 1.02 -14.24 -6.95
N ALA A 354 2.36 -14.17 -6.92
CA ALA A 354 3.23 -15.31 -6.59
C ALA A 354 3.05 -15.83 -5.16
N TRP A 355 2.65 -14.97 -4.23
CA TRP A 355 2.42 -15.32 -2.82
C TRP A 355 0.97 -15.65 -2.50
N LEU A 356 0.02 -15.03 -3.21
CA LEU A 356 -1.38 -15.00 -2.81
C LEU A 356 -2.31 -15.81 -3.70
N SER A 357 -1.93 -16.06 -4.95
CA SER A 357 -2.80 -16.74 -5.91
C SER A 357 -2.47 -18.23 -6.00
N ASP A 358 -3.50 -19.06 -5.98
CA ASP A 358 -3.41 -20.49 -6.26
C ASP A 358 -3.36 -20.78 -7.77
N GLU A 359 -3.62 -19.80 -8.64
CA GLU A 359 -3.52 -19.95 -10.10
C GLU A 359 -2.04 -20.10 -10.51
N PRO A 360 -1.61 -21.25 -11.05
CA PRO A 360 -0.22 -21.44 -11.45
C PRO A 360 0.20 -20.45 -12.56
N PHE A 361 1.31 -19.73 -12.37
CA PHE A 361 1.83 -18.79 -13.37
C PHE A 361 3.34 -18.64 -13.30
N VAL A 362 3.92 -18.06 -14.36
CA VAL A 362 5.31 -17.56 -14.40
C VAL A 362 5.30 -16.20 -15.09
N HIS A 363 6.01 -15.22 -14.54
CA HIS A 363 6.11 -13.86 -15.10
C HIS A 363 7.57 -13.36 -15.09
N LEU A 364 8.08 -13.02 -16.28
CA LEU A 364 9.30 -12.25 -16.49
C LEU A 364 9.05 -10.77 -16.19
N ALA A 365 9.76 -10.23 -15.20
CA ALA A 365 9.74 -8.80 -14.89
C ALA A 365 10.59 -7.99 -15.88
N GLY A 366 10.37 -6.68 -15.92
CA GLY A 366 11.14 -5.73 -16.74
C GLY A 366 10.85 -5.83 -18.24
N LYS A 367 9.65 -6.27 -18.63
CA LYS A 367 9.27 -6.41 -20.06
C LYS A 367 9.28 -5.08 -20.82
N ARG A 368 9.06 -3.96 -20.13
CA ARG A 368 9.14 -2.61 -20.69
C ARG A 368 10.58 -2.07 -20.72
N TYR A 369 11.50 -2.68 -19.96
CA TYR A 369 12.92 -2.34 -19.94
C TYR A 369 13.73 -3.17 -20.96
N ILE A 370 13.63 -2.78 -22.23
CA ILE A 370 14.22 -3.50 -23.36
C ILE A 370 15.70 -3.12 -23.57
N ASP A 371 16.00 -1.83 -23.74
CA ASP A 371 17.34 -1.36 -24.05
C ASP A 371 18.22 -1.24 -22.80
N ARG A 372 19.25 -2.09 -22.67
CA ARG A 372 20.11 -2.18 -21.48
C ARG A 372 21.60 -2.03 -21.83
N VAL A 373 22.35 -1.34 -20.97
CA VAL A 373 23.74 -0.91 -21.24
C VAL A 373 24.78 -1.87 -20.70
N GLU A 374 24.45 -2.64 -19.68
CA GLU A 374 25.35 -3.60 -19.04
C GLU A 374 25.57 -4.85 -19.90
N ASP A 375 26.70 -5.54 -19.71
CA ASP A 375 27.00 -6.81 -20.43
C ASP A 375 26.30 -8.02 -19.80
N VAL A 376 25.95 -7.92 -18.52
CA VAL A 376 25.18 -8.91 -17.77
C VAL A 376 24.11 -8.16 -17.01
N THR A 377 22.85 -8.40 -17.36
CA THR A 377 21.69 -7.72 -16.76
C THR A 377 20.98 -8.62 -15.76
N LYS A 378 20.36 -8.00 -14.75
CA LYS A 378 19.54 -8.71 -13.79
C LYS A 378 18.13 -8.88 -14.35
N VAL A 379 17.61 -10.09 -14.26
CA VAL A 379 16.22 -10.41 -14.63
C VAL A 379 15.57 -11.14 -13.46
N THR A 380 14.47 -10.58 -12.96
CA THR A 380 13.63 -11.23 -11.96
C THR A 380 12.51 -11.99 -12.65
N VAL A 381 12.21 -13.18 -12.15
CA VAL A 381 11.02 -13.96 -12.52
C VAL A 381 10.18 -14.18 -11.27
N TYR A 382 8.88 -13.98 -11.36
CA TYR A 382 7.91 -14.29 -10.30
C TYR A 382 7.11 -15.54 -10.67
N SER A 383 6.96 -16.46 -9.72
CA SER A 383 6.14 -17.66 -9.90
C SER A 383 5.75 -18.27 -8.56
N ASN A 384 4.52 -18.77 -8.46
CA ASN A 384 4.09 -19.61 -7.34
C ASN A 384 4.51 -21.08 -7.49
N LEU A 385 5.19 -21.45 -8.59
CA LEU A 385 5.76 -22.78 -8.78
C LEU A 385 7.17 -22.89 -8.16
N PRO A 386 7.58 -24.09 -7.70
CA PRO A 386 8.79 -24.24 -6.87
C PRO A 386 10.11 -24.10 -7.64
N GLU A 387 10.12 -24.27 -8.96
CA GLU A 387 11.31 -24.23 -9.81
C GLU A 387 11.05 -23.45 -11.09
N VAL A 388 11.98 -22.56 -11.44
CA VAL A 388 12.01 -21.80 -12.69
C VAL A 388 13.32 -22.04 -13.41
N GLU A 389 13.25 -22.28 -14.72
CA GLU A 389 14.40 -22.28 -15.63
C GLU A 389 14.31 -21.09 -16.58
N LEU A 390 15.39 -20.32 -16.72
CA LEU A 390 15.45 -19.19 -17.64
C LEU A 390 16.33 -19.52 -18.85
N PHE A 391 15.88 -19.18 -20.05
CA PHE A 391 16.63 -19.34 -21.29
C PHE A 391 16.90 -17.99 -21.94
N ALA A 392 18.10 -17.81 -22.49
CA ALA A 392 18.50 -16.68 -23.33
C ALA A 392 18.86 -17.19 -24.73
N ASN A 393 18.10 -16.78 -25.75
CA ASN A 393 18.25 -17.25 -27.13
C ASN A 393 18.26 -18.79 -27.26
N GLY A 394 17.50 -19.48 -26.42
CA GLY A 394 17.40 -20.94 -26.37
C GLY A 394 18.48 -21.64 -25.54
N GLU A 395 19.50 -20.92 -25.04
CA GLU A 395 20.49 -21.45 -24.11
C GLU A 395 19.98 -21.31 -22.67
N SER A 396 20.03 -22.40 -21.89
CA SER A 396 19.63 -22.37 -20.48
C SER A 396 20.64 -21.59 -19.63
N LEU A 397 20.14 -20.70 -18.79
CA LEU A 397 20.89 -19.99 -17.74
C LEU A 397 20.80 -20.71 -16.37
N GLY A 398 20.21 -21.90 -16.36
CA GLY A 398 20.07 -22.74 -15.18
C GLY A 398 18.69 -22.70 -14.55
N LYS A 399 18.47 -23.67 -13.66
CA LYS A 399 17.26 -23.84 -12.84
C LYS A 399 17.48 -23.23 -11.47
N LYS A 400 16.48 -22.54 -10.94
CA LYS A 400 16.48 -21.98 -9.59
C LYS A 400 15.21 -22.37 -8.85
N THR A 401 15.34 -22.55 -7.54
CA THR A 401 14.25 -22.65 -6.57
C THR A 401 14.27 -21.42 -5.68
N ALA A 402 13.11 -20.88 -5.30
CA ALA A 402 12.98 -19.74 -4.41
C ALA A 402 11.78 -19.93 -3.50
N GLU A 403 12.02 -20.06 -2.19
CA GLU A 403 10.94 -20.21 -1.19
C GLU A 403 10.10 -18.94 -1.05
N ASP A 404 10.69 -17.77 -1.36
CA ASP A 404 10.03 -16.48 -1.36
C ASP A 404 9.42 -16.11 -2.73
N HIS A 405 9.37 -17.07 -3.67
CA HIS A 405 8.76 -16.94 -5.00
C HIS A 405 9.46 -15.95 -5.96
N PHE A 406 10.63 -15.42 -5.58
CA PHE A 406 11.36 -14.40 -6.34
C PHE A 406 12.66 -14.99 -6.91
N PHE A 407 12.70 -15.18 -8.23
CA PHE A 407 13.80 -15.87 -8.90
C PHE A 407 14.68 -14.86 -9.64
N TYR A 408 15.85 -14.56 -9.10
CA TYR A 408 16.80 -13.61 -9.70
C TYR A 408 17.80 -14.32 -10.62
N PHE A 409 18.00 -13.84 -11.84
CA PHE A 409 18.96 -14.36 -12.80
C PHE A 409 19.93 -13.28 -13.29
N ASP A 410 21.18 -13.69 -13.53
CA ASP A 410 22.18 -12.90 -14.24
C ASP A 410 22.19 -13.35 -15.71
N VAL A 411 21.83 -12.43 -16.62
CA VAL A 411 21.58 -12.73 -18.03
C VAL A 411 22.65 -12.05 -18.89
N PRO A 412 23.44 -12.78 -19.70
CA PRO A 412 24.31 -12.18 -20.69
C PRO A 412 23.51 -11.33 -21.69
N ASN A 413 23.82 -10.04 -21.79
CA ASN A 413 23.13 -9.09 -22.66
C ASN A 413 23.99 -8.82 -23.91
N LYS A 414 23.66 -9.48 -25.02
CA LYS A 414 24.40 -9.37 -26.29
C LYS A 414 23.45 -9.24 -27.47
N GLY A 415 23.56 -8.12 -28.21
CA GLY A 415 22.63 -7.84 -29.30
C GLY A 415 21.18 -7.89 -28.82
N GLU A 416 20.29 -8.46 -29.62
CA GLU A 416 18.93 -8.80 -29.19
C GLU A 416 18.92 -10.19 -28.54
N THR A 417 18.30 -10.29 -27.36
CA THR A 417 18.21 -11.54 -26.61
C THR A 417 16.75 -11.82 -26.29
N LYS A 418 16.21 -12.91 -26.85
CA LYS A 418 14.90 -13.45 -26.48
C LYS A 418 15.03 -14.23 -25.18
N LEU A 419 14.24 -13.87 -24.18
CA LEU A 419 14.16 -14.55 -22.90
C LEU A 419 12.91 -15.42 -22.85
N VAL A 420 13.06 -16.63 -22.30
CA VAL A 420 11.94 -17.54 -22.05
C VAL A 420 12.10 -18.10 -20.65
N ALA A 421 11.17 -17.79 -19.75
CA ALA A 421 11.08 -18.42 -18.45
C ALA A 421 10.15 -19.63 -18.53
N LYS A 422 10.55 -20.75 -17.90
CA LYS A 422 9.75 -21.98 -17.81
C LYS A 422 9.56 -22.39 -16.37
N ALA A 423 8.32 -22.68 -15.99
CA ALA A 423 7.97 -23.26 -14.70
C ALA A 423 6.90 -24.34 -14.91
N GLY A 424 7.29 -25.61 -14.75
CA GLY A 424 6.47 -26.72 -15.22
C GLY A 424 6.17 -26.62 -16.72
N GLU A 425 4.89 -26.69 -17.10
CA GLU A 425 4.42 -26.52 -18.48
C GLU A 425 4.18 -25.06 -18.87
N LEU A 426 4.31 -24.13 -17.93
CA LEU A 426 4.04 -22.71 -18.15
C LEU A 426 5.28 -22.00 -18.68
N THR A 427 5.05 -21.08 -19.60
CA THR A 427 6.09 -20.26 -20.23
C THR A 427 5.70 -18.80 -20.24
N ASP A 428 6.67 -17.93 -20.06
CA ASP A 428 6.53 -16.51 -20.35
C ASP A 428 7.75 -16.02 -21.14
N GLU A 429 7.55 -15.01 -21.98
CA GLU A 429 8.56 -14.53 -22.92
C GLU A 429 8.80 -13.02 -22.76
N SER A 430 10.04 -12.60 -22.95
CA SER A 430 10.41 -11.18 -23.06
C SER A 430 11.59 -11.00 -24.00
N VAL A 431 11.96 -9.74 -24.27
CA VAL A 431 13.10 -9.40 -25.12
C VAL A 431 13.90 -8.30 -24.43
N ILE A 432 15.22 -8.45 -24.44
CA ILE A 432 16.17 -7.39 -24.06
C ILE A 432 17.12 -7.12 -25.22
N ARG A 433 17.70 -5.92 -25.24
CA ARG A 433 18.65 -5.50 -26.26
C ARG A 433 19.83 -4.76 -25.66
N LYS A 434 21.03 -5.18 -26.02
CA LYS A 434 22.27 -4.48 -25.72
C LYS A 434 22.35 -3.18 -26.51
N VAL A 435 22.56 -2.07 -25.81
CA VAL A 435 22.84 -0.75 -26.38
C VAL A 435 24.10 -0.16 -25.74
N ASP A 436 24.75 0.79 -26.42
CA ASP A 436 25.97 1.43 -25.93
C ASP A 436 25.68 2.59 -24.95
N GLU A 437 24.52 3.24 -25.12
CA GLU A 437 24.11 4.40 -24.32
C GLU A 437 22.73 4.17 -23.69
N MET A 438 22.52 4.75 -22.50
CA MET A 438 21.26 4.62 -21.76
C MET A 438 20.12 5.32 -22.53
N ASN A 439 19.06 4.57 -22.80
CA ASN A 439 17.86 5.11 -23.43
C ASN A 439 17.24 6.19 -22.52
N GLN A 440 17.19 7.42 -23.02
CA GLN A 440 16.75 8.60 -22.27
C GLN A 440 15.23 8.64 -22.02
N ASP A 441 14.46 7.77 -22.69
CA ASP A 441 13.02 7.61 -22.44
C ASP A 441 12.73 6.78 -21.18
N TYR A 442 13.74 6.11 -20.61
CA TYR A 442 13.62 5.36 -19.36
C TYR A 442 13.94 6.20 -18.11
N VAL A 443 14.46 7.41 -18.31
CA VAL A 443 14.96 8.25 -17.22
C VAL A 443 14.01 9.42 -16.99
N LEU A 444 13.44 9.49 -15.79
CA LEU A 444 12.65 10.64 -15.36
C LEU A 444 13.51 11.92 -15.40
N LYS A 445 13.08 12.90 -16.20
CA LYS A 445 13.66 14.24 -16.25
C LYS A 445 12.83 15.18 -15.39
N GLU A 446 13.17 15.31 -14.10
CA GLU A 446 12.46 16.21 -13.20
C GLU A 446 12.58 17.67 -13.67
N LYS A 447 11.43 18.31 -13.98
CA LYS A 447 11.39 19.74 -14.29
C LYS A 447 11.76 20.53 -13.03
N GLY A 448 12.92 21.19 -13.06
CA GLY A 448 13.46 21.96 -11.93
C GLY A 448 14.53 21.23 -11.12
N ALA A 449 14.83 19.95 -11.42
CA ALA A 449 16.02 19.29 -10.89
C ALA A 449 17.25 20.01 -11.42
N VAL A 450 17.97 20.64 -10.51
CA VAL A 450 19.14 21.44 -10.83
C VAL A 450 20.36 20.53 -11.13
N LEU A 451 20.32 19.28 -10.66
CA LEU A 451 21.34 18.25 -10.83
C LEU A 451 20.67 16.85 -10.73
N ASN A 452 20.87 15.95 -11.70
CA ASN A 452 20.38 14.58 -11.61
C ASN A 452 21.36 13.68 -10.86
N TRP A 453 20.92 12.52 -10.39
CA TRP A 453 21.78 11.59 -9.65
C TRP A 453 22.97 11.10 -10.47
N PHE A 454 22.81 10.89 -11.78
CA PHE A 454 23.92 10.51 -12.68
C PHE A 454 24.86 11.68 -13.03
N ASP A 455 24.49 12.93 -12.71
CA ASP A 455 25.39 14.09 -12.84
C ASP A 455 26.33 14.23 -11.62
N VAL A 456 26.22 13.33 -10.63
CA VAL A 456 26.95 13.35 -9.35
C VAL A 456 28.02 12.26 -9.34
N ASP A 457 29.25 12.64 -9.69
CA ASP A 457 30.40 11.74 -9.60
C ASP A 457 31.03 11.69 -8.20
N ALA A 458 31.51 10.51 -7.79
CA ALA A 458 32.39 10.36 -6.65
C ALA A 458 33.52 9.37 -6.91
N PRO A 459 34.76 9.67 -6.44
CA PRO A 459 35.84 8.69 -6.47
C PRO A 459 35.48 7.46 -5.64
N GLU A 460 36.01 6.31 -6.05
CA GLU A 460 35.79 5.03 -5.37
C GLU A 460 36.02 5.14 -3.85
N GLY A 461 35.05 4.62 -3.10
CA GLY A 461 35.05 4.61 -1.64
C GLY A 461 34.93 5.98 -0.94
N ARG A 462 34.46 7.01 -1.64
CA ARG A 462 34.11 8.33 -1.08
C ARG A 462 32.60 8.54 -1.09
N TYR A 463 32.12 9.38 -0.18
CA TYR A 463 30.71 9.79 -0.18
C TYR A 463 30.42 10.82 -1.28
N SER A 464 29.19 10.84 -1.75
CA SER A 464 28.62 11.66 -2.82
C SER A 464 27.23 12.16 -2.40
N LEU A 465 26.63 13.07 -3.17
CA LEU A 465 25.23 13.48 -2.92
C LEU A 465 24.22 12.34 -3.13
N ASN A 466 24.60 11.26 -3.81
CA ASN A 466 23.77 10.08 -4.01
C ASN A 466 23.79 9.13 -2.80
N ASP A 467 24.65 9.36 -1.81
CA ASP A 467 24.67 8.54 -0.60
C ASP A 467 23.58 8.94 0.38
N LYS A 468 23.05 7.94 1.09
CA LYS A 468 22.05 8.14 2.15
C LYS A 468 22.62 8.96 3.29
N ILE A 469 21.76 9.79 3.89
CA ILE A 469 22.13 10.60 5.05
C ILE A 469 22.55 9.70 6.22
N SER A 470 21.84 8.60 6.46
CA SER A 470 22.20 7.60 7.48
C SER A 470 23.62 7.06 7.29
N ASP A 471 24.01 6.76 6.05
CA ASP A 471 25.34 6.27 5.71
C ASP A 471 26.42 7.33 5.96
N ILE A 472 26.18 8.58 5.55
CA ILE A 472 27.10 9.70 5.80
C ILE A 472 27.30 9.91 7.30
N MET A 473 26.21 9.83 8.06
CA MET A 473 26.17 10.02 9.51
C MET A 473 26.94 8.92 10.29
N GLN A 474 27.33 7.80 9.67
CA GLN A 474 28.19 6.80 10.32
C GLN A 474 29.62 7.30 10.60
N SER A 475 30.09 8.32 9.86
CA SER A 475 31.44 8.86 10.02
C SER A 475 31.45 10.19 10.80
N PHE A 476 32.44 10.42 11.67
CA PHE A 476 32.57 11.68 12.41
C PHE A 476 32.62 12.91 11.47
N ARG A 477 33.37 12.80 10.37
CA ARG A 477 33.46 13.86 9.35
C ARG A 477 32.14 14.06 8.61
N GLY A 478 31.38 12.98 8.36
CA GLY A 478 30.05 13.06 7.75
C GLY A 478 29.04 13.73 8.67
N LYS A 479 29.04 13.43 9.98
CA LYS A 479 28.22 14.13 10.99
C LYS A 479 28.48 15.64 10.99
N LEU A 480 29.76 16.05 11.03
CA LEU A 480 30.14 17.46 10.97
C LEU A 480 29.70 18.13 9.66
N TRP A 481 29.81 17.41 8.53
CA TRP A 481 29.36 17.90 7.24
C TRP A 481 27.83 18.12 7.22
N PHE A 482 27.06 17.16 7.74
CA PHE A 482 25.59 17.25 7.81
C PHE A 482 25.11 18.38 8.74
N ILE A 483 25.74 18.55 9.91
CA ILE A 483 25.48 19.70 10.79
C ILE A 483 25.73 21.03 10.05
N GLY A 484 26.84 21.11 9.31
CA GLY A 484 27.14 22.28 8.48
C GLY A 484 26.09 22.56 7.40
N MET A 485 25.54 21.51 6.79
CA MET A 485 24.44 21.62 5.84
C MET A 485 23.16 22.12 6.52
N GLY A 486 22.78 21.55 7.66
CA GLY A 486 21.62 21.97 8.44
C GLY A 486 21.68 23.43 8.87
N LEU A 487 22.86 23.91 9.29
CA LEU A 487 23.08 25.32 9.62
C LEU A 487 22.92 26.24 8.39
N LYS A 488 23.39 25.81 7.20
CA LYS A 488 23.20 26.56 5.95
C LYS A 488 21.71 26.66 5.59
N ILE A 489 20.97 25.55 5.69
CA ILE A 489 19.52 25.49 5.44
C ILE A 489 18.76 26.40 6.42
N LYS A 490 19.06 26.32 7.71
CA LYS A 490 18.46 27.19 8.74
C LYS A 490 18.68 28.67 8.42
N LYS A 491 19.88 29.03 7.96
CA LYS A 491 20.21 30.40 7.52
C LYS A 491 19.40 30.83 6.29
N MET A 492 19.24 29.95 5.30
CA MET A 492 18.43 30.21 4.10
C MET A 492 16.95 30.41 4.46
N MET A 493 16.39 29.57 5.34
CA MET A 493 15.02 29.73 5.83
C MET A 493 14.82 31.03 6.62
N SER A 494 15.81 31.44 7.43
CA SER A 494 15.74 32.72 8.17
C SER A 494 15.88 33.97 7.30
N ALA A 495 16.34 33.84 6.05
CA ALA A 495 16.56 34.96 5.12
C ALA A 495 15.36 35.24 4.19
N GLY A 496 14.39 34.31 4.10
CA GLY A 496 13.14 34.51 3.36
C GLY A 496 12.12 35.27 4.21
N LYS A 497 11.62 36.42 3.74
CA LYS A 497 10.51 37.15 4.38
C LYS A 497 9.19 36.39 4.19
N THR A 498 8.89 35.47 5.10
CA THR A 498 7.53 34.97 5.38
C THR A 498 7.47 34.48 6.82
N ASP A 499 6.34 34.72 7.49
CA ASP A 499 6.08 34.55 8.93
C ASP A 499 6.81 33.38 9.60
N ALA A 500 7.93 33.71 10.27
CA ALA A 500 8.74 32.82 11.10
C ALA A 500 8.01 32.24 12.33
N LYS A 501 6.69 32.48 12.47
CA LYS A 501 5.82 31.87 13.49
C LYS A 501 5.10 30.60 13.03
N LYS A 502 5.10 30.26 11.72
CA LYS A 502 4.52 28.99 11.23
C LYS A 502 5.51 27.84 11.08
N ALA A 503 6.82 28.11 11.16
CA ALA A 503 7.88 27.09 11.04
C ALA A 503 8.50 26.67 12.38
N SER A 504 8.00 27.17 13.52
CA SER A 504 8.54 26.91 14.86
C SER A 504 8.01 25.63 15.51
N GLY A 505 7.29 24.77 14.77
CA GLY A 505 6.76 23.49 15.27
C GLY A 505 7.59 22.25 14.89
N PHE A 506 8.67 22.40 14.10
CA PHE A 506 9.57 21.28 13.79
C PHE A 506 10.57 21.07 14.93
N GLU A 507 10.10 20.50 16.04
CA GLU A 507 11.02 19.66 16.83
C GLU A 507 11.30 18.41 15.98
N LEU A 508 12.58 18.18 15.67
CA LEU A 508 13.04 16.97 15.00
C LEU A 508 12.88 15.80 15.97
N SER A 509 11.69 15.21 16.00
CA SER A 509 11.45 13.97 16.73
C SER A 509 12.35 12.86 16.19
N GLU A 510 12.62 11.86 17.02
CA GLU A 510 13.50 10.74 16.65
C GLU A 510 13.00 10.01 15.37
N GLY A 511 11.68 9.86 15.22
CA GLY A 511 11.06 9.29 14.02
C GLY A 511 11.29 10.11 12.75
N VAL A 512 11.24 11.44 12.83
CA VAL A 512 11.54 12.32 11.68
C VAL A 512 13.02 12.23 11.30
N MET A 513 13.92 12.17 12.29
CA MET A 513 15.36 11.99 12.03
C MET A 513 15.66 10.63 11.37
N GLN A 514 14.99 9.57 11.80
CA GLN A 514 15.14 8.23 11.22
C GLN A 514 14.63 8.19 9.78
N MET A 515 13.46 8.80 9.51
CA MET A 515 12.92 8.98 8.17
C MET A 515 13.88 9.75 7.27
N MET A 516 14.37 10.91 7.72
CA MET A 516 15.34 11.72 6.95
C MET A 516 16.62 10.97 6.61
N GLY A 517 17.06 10.05 7.49
CA GLY A 517 18.24 9.22 7.27
C GLY A 517 18.15 8.34 6.02
N GLY A 518 16.95 7.97 5.59
CA GLY A 518 16.73 7.11 4.41
C GLY A 518 16.94 7.80 3.06
N PHE A 519 16.80 9.13 3.01
CA PHE A 519 16.99 9.88 1.78
C PHE A 519 18.47 10.03 1.41
N THR A 520 18.75 10.06 0.11
CA THR A 520 20.02 10.61 -0.38
C THR A 520 20.07 12.11 -0.12
N VAL A 521 21.27 12.66 -0.01
CA VAL A 521 21.42 14.12 0.14
C VAL A 521 20.78 14.86 -1.03
N LEU A 522 20.98 14.37 -2.25
CA LEU A 522 20.41 14.97 -3.46
C LEU A 522 18.88 15.01 -3.35
N ARG A 523 18.25 13.89 -2.99
CA ARG A 523 16.80 13.83 -2.83
C ARG A 523 16.29 14.76 -1.74
N LEU A 524 16.95 14.81 -0.58
CA LEU A 524 16.60 15.74 0.48
C LEU A 524 16.65 17.20 -0.03
N THR A 525 17.69 17.56 -0.79
CA THR A 525 17.81 18.92 -1.33
C THR A 525 16.75 19.25 -2.39
N SER A 526 16.33 18.29 -3.21
CA SER A 526 15.22 18.47 -4.17
C SER A 526 13.89 18.67 -3.43
N MET A 527 13.60 17.88 -2.40
CA MET A 527 12.39 18.00 -1.59
C MET A 527 12.31 19.35 -0.86
N MET A 528 13.46 19.91 -0.44
CA MET A 528 13.52 21.24 0.17
C MET A 528 13.12 22.38 -0.78
N GLY A 529 13.20 22.16 -2.10
CA GLY A 529 12.68 23.11 -3.10
C GLY A 529 11.19 23.39 -2.90
N MET A 530 10.42 22.39 -2.47
CA MET A 530 8.99 22.54 -2.12
C MET A 530 8.76 23.41 -0.88
N MET A 531 9.79 23.62 -0.05
CA MET A 531 9.77 24.49 1.13
C MET A 531 10.41 25.87 0.85
N ASN A 532 10.52 26.27 -0.43
CA ASN A 532 11.22 27.49 -0.88
C ASN A 532 12.72 27.55 -0.52
N VAL A 533 13.36 26.40 -0.30
CA VAL A 533 14.80 26.31 -0.09
C VAL A 533 15.43 25.59 -1.28
N SER A 534 16.01 26.33 -2.21
CA SER A 534 16.63 25.80 -3.43
C SER A 534 18.14 25.98 -3.45
N PHE A 535 18.87 24.99 -4.00
CA PHE A 535 20.32 25.07 -4.25
C PHE A 535 20.59 25.16 -5.76
N THR A 536 21.61 25.92 -6.16
CA THR A 536 22.03 25.95 -7.58
C THR A 536 22.90 24.73 -7.96
N LYS A 537 23.09 24.48 -9.26
CA LYS A 537 23.87 23.34 -9.78
C LYS A 537 25.30 23.39 -9.27
N GLU A 538 25.88 24.60 -9.32
CA GLU A 538 27.22 24.86 -8.83
C GLU A 538 27.34 24.65 -7.32
N GLU A 539 26.32 25.03 -6.55
CA GLU A 539 26.30 24.81 -5.10
C GLU A 539 26.24 23.33 -4.75
N LEU A 540 25.40 22.56 -5.43
CA LEU A 540 25.29 21.11 -5.26
C LEU A 540 26.61 20.43 -5.65
N LEU A 541 27.18 20.73 -6.82
CA LEU A 541 28.47 20.18 -7.22
C LEU A 541 29.61 20.55 -6.26
N LYS A 542 29.57 21.74 -5.66
CA LYS A 542 30.53 22.15 -4.62
C LYS A 542 30.31 21.41 -3.30
N MET A 543 29.07 21.13 -2.93
CA MET A 543 28.73 20.26 -1.80
C MET A 543 29.22 18.83 -2.04
N ASN A 544 28.98 18.29 -3.23
CA ASN A 544 29.47 16.98 -3.66
C ASN A 544 31.00 16.88 -3.56
N LYS A 545 31.73 17.85 -4.12
CA LYS A 545 33.21 17.89 -4.02
C LYS A 545 33.73 17.94 -2.58
N LYS A 546 32.98 18.52 -1.64
CA LYS A 546 33.33 18.47 -0.20
C LYS A 546 33.06 17.09 0.39
N LEU A 547 31.94 16.47 0.02
CA LEU A 547 31.54 15.15 0.47
C LEU A 547 32.50 14.06 -0.06
N ASN A 548 32.98 14.19 -1.30
CA ASN A 548 34.01 13.34 -1.91
C ASN A 548 35.35 13.33 -1.13
N ARG A 549 35.58 14.30 -0.22
CA ARG A 549 36.78 14.31 0.65
C ARG A 549 36.62 13.40 1.87
N ILE A 550 35.43 12.90 2.13
CA ILE A 550 35.10 12.01 3.25
C ILE A 550 35.15 10.57 2.74
N LYS A 551 35.95 9.73 3.40
CA LYS A 551 36.05 8.30 3.05
C LYS A 551 34.89 7.54 3.69
N LYS A 552 34.30 6.61 2.93
CA LYS A 552 33.35 5.64 3.46
C LYS A 552 34.07 4.69 4.44
N PRO A 553 33.46 4.34 5.58
CA PRO A 553 33.97 3.30 6.45
C PRO A 553 33.99 1.95 5.71
N LYS A 554 34.88 1.04 6.11
CA LYS A 554 35.02 -0.29 5.48
C LYS A 554 33.72 -1.10 5.48
N SER A 555 32.81 -0.85 6.43
CA SER A 555 31.48 -1.46 6.51
C SER A 555 30.60 -1.12 5.30
N LEU A 556 30.77 0.05 4.69
CA LEU A 556 30.00 0.53 3.55
C LEU A 556 30.68 0.27 2.19
N LEU A 557 31.84 -0.37 2.19
CA LEU A 557 32.61 -0.72 0.99
C LEU A 557 32.44 -2.19 0.58
N LYS A 558 31.59 -2.94 1.29
CA LYS A 558 31.43 -4.41 1.17
C LYS A 558 30.04 -4.84 0.67
N LYS A 559 29.32 -3.97 -0.05
CA LYS A 559 28.07 -4.34 -0.72
C LYS A 559 28.28 -4.37 -2.22
#